data_AF-A0A7V0Y0X9-F1
#
_entry.id   AF-A0A7V0Y0X9-F1
#
_cell.length_a   1.000
_cell.length_b   1.000
_cell.length_c   1.000
_cell.angle_alpha   90.00
_cell.angle_beta   90.00
_cell.angle_gamma   90.00
#
_symmetry.space_group_name_H-M   'P 1'
#
loop_
_entity.id
_entity.type
_entity.pdbx_description
1 polymer ?
#
loop_
_entity_poly.entity_id
_entity_poly.type
_entity_poly.pdbx_seq_one_letter_code
_entity_poly.pdbx_strand_id
1 'polypeptide(L)'
;MQDSSNFTIPLAADGSSSMLCYREALMTRMLLKFVIITFVVGALPLPADAQITINGAPPRRRPDEPPKPKRIHGVVQDLRGSPLAGARVFVRDMKKNTTRTVTTDVQGLYSVTGLPPDVDYQVHAEYKGQASEKKLISVFLTREDNVLNFQLDVAVIESAADAPKTGPQLQTFDHVQLQASFDLPVGAPAPIPAVLLLHGFGEDRSVWDPFKKQLLERGWAVMSLDLRGHGASKTRNQLPLAADAQWRTSPHEFPLDLDPALDWLKAQPRLDGRKIVIIGYDVGANLALIASGRFPEVRTVVAVKPSLSESLAMAGSAQDFQPRSALIVASDSAEVEKFKAQGGKAIEVRTPALPVGARQSFQDKQVAEWVFQWLKAAY
;
A
#
# COMPACT_ATOMS: atom_id res chain seq x y z
N MET A 1 10.93 -26.51 -73.17
CA MET A 1 12.23 -26.18 -72.58
C MET A 1 11.94 -25.68 -71.18
N GLN A 2 11.84 -26.53 -70.14
CA GLN A 2 12.96 -27.15 -69.38
C GLN A 2 14.01 -26.09 -69.01
N ASP A 3 14.36 -25.86 -67.74
CA ASP A 3 14.60 -26.86 -66.71
C ASP A 3 14.40 -26.35 -65.26
N SER A 4 14.46 -27.31 -64.35
CA SER A 4 13.97 -27.39 -62.98
C SER A 4 15.10 -27.64 -61.98
N SER A 5 14.87 -27.29 -60.71
CA SER A 5 15.42 -27.95 -59.49
C SER A 5 14.93 -27.14 -58.27
N ASN A 6 13.89 -27.50 -57.51
CA ASN A 6 13.65 -28.66 -56.65
C ASN A 6 14.77 -28.96 -55.64
N PHE A 7 14.52 -28.61 -54.37
CA PHE A 7 15.12 -29.27 -53.21
C PHE A 7 14.02 -29.50 -52.15
N THR A 8 13.91 -30.73 -51.67
CA THR A 8 12.86 -31.17 -50.74
C THR A 8 13.42 -32.23 -49.78
N ILE A 9 12.95 -32.21 -48.52
CA ILE A 9 12.81 -33.32 -47.52
C ILE A 9 14.09 -33.73 -46.72
N PRO A 10 14.03 -34.14 -45.42
CA PRO A 10 12.87 -34.74 -44.73
C PRO A 10 12.40 -34.23 -43.36
N LEU A 11 11.11 -34.53 -43.19
CA LEU A 11 10.33 -34.82 -41.99
C LEU A 11 10.72 -36.22 -41.45
N ALA A 12 10.88 -36.38 -40.14
CA ALA A 12 10.96 -37.68 -39.48
C ALA A 12 9.78 -37.85 -38.51
N ALA A 13 9.04 -38.93 -38.76
CA ALA A 13 7.95 -39.54 -37.99
C ALA A 13 8.48 -40.09 -36.65
N ASP A 14 7.75 -39.94 -35.54
CA ASP A 14 6.72 -40.87 -35.01
C ASP A 14 7.32 -42.08 -34.25
N GLY A 15 6.74 -42.38 -33.09
CA GLY A 15 7.33 -43.36 -32.15
C GLY A 15 6.62 -43.45 -30.80
N SER A 16 5.32 -43.72 -30.82
CA SER A 16 4.54 -44.21 -29.68
C SER A 16 4.81 -45.70 -29.39
N SER A 17 4.98 -46.04 -28.11
CA SER A 17 4.85 -47.36 -27.41
C SER A 17 5.98 -47.45 -26.38
N SER A 18 5.79 -47.84 -25.12
CA SER A 18 4.95 -48.91 -24.62
C SER A 18 4.73 -48.80 -23.11
N MET A 19 3.49 -49.09 -22.72
CA MET A 19 3.04 -49.61 -21.43
C MET A 19 3.96 -50.67 -20.80
N LEU A 20 4.20 -50.56 -19.49
CA LEU A 20 4.50 -51.63 -18.53
C LEU A 20 4.31 -50.98 -17.14
N CYS A 21 3.11 -50.96 -16.56
CA CYS A 21 2.53 -52.03 -15.76
C CYS A 21 3.54 -52.71 -14.82
N TYR A 22 3.57 -52.27 -13.55
CA TYR A 22 3.80 -53.17 -12.42
C TYR A 22 2.95 -52.69 -11.23
N ARG A 23 1.87 -53.43 -10.97
CA ARG A 23 1.17 -53.45 -9.67
C ARG A 23 1.92 -54.39 -8.74
N GLU A 24 1.64 -54.21 -7.45
CA GLU A 24 1.79 -55.09 -6.28
C GLU A 24 2.65 -54.41 -5.18
N ALA A 25 2.02 -53.81 -4.18
CA ALA A 25 1.46 -54.43 -2.97
C ALA A 25 2.57 -54.85 -1.98
N LEU A 26 2.62 -54.20 -0.82
CA LEU A 26 2.47 -54.86 0.49
C LEU A 26 2.56 -53.84 1.64
N MET A 27 1.47 -53.72 2.39
CA MET A 27 1.48 -53.32 3.80
C MET A 27 2.32 -54.31 4.61
N THR A 28 3.24 -53.85 5.47
CA THR A 28 3.47 -54.49 6.79
C THR A 28 4.25 -53.62 7.79
N ARG A 29 3.60 -53.36 8.94
CA ARG A 29 4.11 -53.33 10.34
C ARG A 29 5.31 -52.45 10.76
N MET A 30 4.98 -51.36 11.45
CA MET A 30 5.27 -51.09 12.88
C MET A 30 6.48 -51.80 13.52
N LEU A 31 7.51 -51.04 13.95
CA LEU A 31 8.17 -51.18 15.27
C LEU A 31 9.19 -50.06 15.54
N LEU A 32 8.95 -49.38 16.67
CA LEU A 32 9.73 -48.34 17.32
C LEU A 32 11.02 -48.95 17.93
N LYS A 33 12.20 -48.35 17.68
CA LYS A 33 13.44 -48.69 18.40
C LYS A 33 13.97 -47.47 19.14
N PHE A 34 13.95 -47.55 20.47
CA PHE A 34 14.57 -46.60 21.40
C PHE A 34 16.10 -46.67 21.31
N VAL A 35 16.76 -45.52 21.27
CA VAL A 35 18.22 -45.37 21.42
C VAL A 35 18.51 -44.95 22.86
N ILE A 36 19.31 -45.75 23.56
CA ILE A 36 19.79 -45.50 24.93
C ILE A 36 21.09 -44.69 24.82
N ILE A 37 21.10 -43.48 25.39
CA ILE A 37 22.32 -42.66 25.55
C ILE A 37 22.77 -42.78 27.01
N THR A 38 23.94 -43.40 27.20
CA THR A 38 24.59 -43.57 28.50
C THR A 38 25.39 -42.31 28.85
N PHE A 39 24.99 -41.59 29.89
CA PHE A 39 25.76 -40.48 30.47
C PHE A 39 26.67 -41.00 31.58
N VAL A 40 27.99 -40.81 31.43
CA VAL A 40 28.97 -41.00 32.50
C VAL A 40 29.16 -39.66 33.20
N VAL A 41 28.75 -39.58 34.47
CA VAL A 41 28.93 -38.40 35.33
C VAL A 41 30.16 -38.62 36.22
N GLY A 42 31.20 -37.82 36.02
CA GLY A 42 32.35 -37.71 36.92
C GLY A 42 32.01 -36.84 38.12
N ALA A 43 32.35 -37.33 39.32
CA ALA A 43 32.07 -36.70 40.60
C ALA A 43 33.04 -35.55 40.92
N LEU A 44 32.49 -34.41 41.37
CA LEU A 44 33.18 -33.37 42.13
C LEU A 44 32.40 -33.15 43.45
N PRO A 45 33.07 -32.97 44.60
CA PRO A 45 32.40 -32.84 45.89
C PRO A 45 31.89 -31.42 46.10
N LEU A 46 30.62 -31.29 46.50
CA LEU A 46 30.05 -30.06 47.07
C LEU A 46 30.19 -30.09 48.61
N PRO A 47 30.39 -28.94 49.27
CA PRO A 47 30.54 -28.87 50.71
C PRO A 47 29.21 -29.13 51.42
N ALA A 48 29.34 -29.68 52.63
CA ALA A 48 28.27 -29.99 53.55
C ALA A 48 27.56 -28.72 54.04
N ASP A 49 26.27 -28.63 53.74
CA ASP A 49 25.22 -28.12 54.64
C ASP A 49 23.85 -28.45 54.02
N ALA A 50 23.55 -29.75 53.97
CA ALA A 50 22.21 -30.26 53.70
C ALA A 50 21.57 -30.66 55.03
N GLN A 51 21.03 -29.70 55.77
CA GLN A 51 20.03 -30.02 56.80
C GLN A 51 18.68 -30.20 56.13
N ILE A 52 18.33 -31.46 55.89
CA ILE A 52 16.99 -31.88 55.50
C ILE A 52 16.07 -31.66 56.71
N THR A 53 15.18 -30.68 56.65
CA THR A 53 14.04 -30.63 57.56
C THR A 53 12.88 -31.40 56.93
N ILE A 54 12.65 -32.59 57.48
CA ILE A 54 11.47 -33.41 57.27
C ILE A 54 10.32 -32.71 58.01
N ASN A 55 9.52 -31.91 57.30
CA ASN A 55 8.11 -31.60 57.57
C ASN A 55 7.60 -30.66 56.47
N GLY A 56 6.78 -31.19 55.58
CA GLY A 56 6.27 -30.52 54.38
C GLY A 56 5.28 -29.39 54.64
N ALA A 57 5.79 -28.20 55.01
CA ALA A 57 5.09 -26.95 54.82
C ALA A 57 6.07 -25.91 54.22
N PRO A 58 5.67 -25.16 53.17
CA PRO A 58 6.50 -24.07 52.68
C PRO A 58 6.78 -23.08 53.83
N PRO A 59 7.98 -22.48 53.91
CA PRO A 59 8.31 -21.57 55.00
C PRO A 59 7.27 -20.44 55.04
N ARG A 60 6.48 -20.38 56.12
CA ARG A 60 5.58 -19.25 56.36
C ARG A 60 6.43 -18.02 56.65
N ARG A 61 6.17 -16.92 55.92
CA ARG A 61 6.86 -15.63 56.12
C ARG A 61 6.87 -15.29 57.62
N ARG A 62 8.02 -14.84 58.13
CA ARG A 62 8.05 -14.13 59.42
C ARG A 62 7.17 -12.88 59.26
N PRO A 63 6.20 -12.62 60.15
CA PRO A 63 5.29 -11.48 60.04
C PRO A 63 5.99 -10.11 59.93
N ASP A 64 7.25 -10.01 60.34
CA ASP A 64 7.98 -8.76 60.49
C ASP A 64 9.01 -8.48 59.38
N GLU A 65 9.10 -9.32 58.33
CA GLU A 65 9.99 -9.02 57.19
C GLU A 65 9.29 -8.03 56.24
N PRO A 66 9.86 -6.83 56.00
CA PRO A 66 9.25 -5.84 55.13
C PRO A 66 9.08 -6.43 53.74
N PRO A 67 7.92 -6.21 53.08
CA PRO A 67 7.65 -6.81 51.80
C PRO A 67 8.69 -6.33 50.79
N LYS A 68 9.30 -7.28 50.08
CA LYS A 68 10.37 -7.00 49.12
C LYS A 68 9.81 -6.32 47.87
N PRO A 69 10.58 -5.42 47.23
CA PRO A 69 10.14 -4.78 45.99
C PRO A 69 9.81 -5.81 44.90
N LYS A 70 8.72 -5.57 44.18
CA LYS A 70 8.32 -6.39 43.04
C LYS A 70 9.14 -6.04 41.80
N ARG A 71 9.37 -7.04 40.96
CA ARG A 71 9.92 -6.94 39.60
C ARG A 71 8.89 -7.44 38.61
N ILE A 72 8.78 -6.74 37.48
CA ILE A 72 7.96 -7.13 36.33
C ILE A 72 8.86 -7.23 35.13
N HIS A 73 8.87 -8.35 34.43
CA HIS A 73 9.62 -8.51 33.17
C HIS A 73 8.88 -9.41 32.20
N GLY A 74 9.33 -9.44 30.96
CA GLY A 74 8.75 -10.30 29.94
C GLY A 74 9.18 -9.89 28.54
N VAL A 75 8.51 -10.48 27.56
CA VAL A 75 8.71 -10.17 26.14
C VAL A 75 7.46 -9.53 25.54
N VAL A 76 7.66 -8.55 24.68
CA VAL A 76 6.62 -7.97 23.82
C VAL A 76 6.85 -8.48 22.40
N GLN A 77 5.83 -9.09 21.80
CA GLN A 77 5.92 -9.74 20.49
C GLN A 77 4.66 -9.49 19.66
N ASP A 78 4.71 -9.72 18.35
CA ASP A 78 3.54 -9.68 17.48
C ASP A 78 2.68 -10.96 17.61
N LEU A 79 1.51 -10.99 16.95
CA LEU A 79 0.66 -12.20 16.91
C LEU A 79 1.33 -13.43 16.29
N ARG A 80 2.44 -13.26 15.56
CA ARG A 80 3.24 -14.35 14.97
C ARG A 80 4.40 -14.78 15.86
N GLY A 81 4.58 -14.15 17.02
CA GLY A 81 5.68 -14.44 17.95
C GLY A 81 7.00 -13.74 17.63
N SER A 82 7.02 -12.77 16.73
CA SER A 82 8.20 -11.97 16.43
C SER A 82 8.43 -10.92 17.53
N PRO A 83 9.63 -10.79 18.11
CA PRO A 83 9.89 -9.79 19.14
C PRO A 83 9.73 -8.37 18.61
N LEU A 84 9.16 -7.48 19.41
CA LEU A 84 8.94 -6.07 19.05
C LEU A 84 9.95 -5.17 19.77
N ALA A 85 10.98 -4.72 19.05
CA ALA A 85 11.99 -3.82 19.58
C ALA A 85 11.49 -2.37 19.62
N GLY A 86 11.72 -1.65 20.71
CA GLY A 86 11.25 -0.27 20.85
C GLY A 86 9.78 -0.12 21.29
N ALA A 87 9.11 -1.19 21.70
CA ALA A 87 7.80 -1.14 22.35
C ALA A 87 7.89 -0.51 23.73
N ARG A 88 6.90 0.32 24.08
CA ARG A 88 6.83 1.00 25.37
C ARG A 88 5.92 0.22 26.29
N VAL A 89 6.42 -0.24 27.43
CA VAL A 89 5.64 -0.89 28.48
C VAL A 89 5.35 0.11 29.58
N PHE A 90 4.07 0.32 29.85
CA PHE A 90 3.55 1.23 30.87
C PHE A 90 3.16 0.44 32.10
N VAL A 91 3.73 0.80 33.25
CA VAL A 91 3.39 0.26 34.57
C VAL A 91 2.79 1.38 35.40
N ARG A 92 1.47 1.37 35.56
CA ARG A 92 0.71 2.36 36.32
C ARG A 92 0.50 1.88 37.75
N ASP A 93 0.98 2.66 38.70
CA ASP A 93 0.69 2.54 40.13
C ASP A 93 -0.77 2.99 40.37
N MET A 94 -1.64 2.06 40.76
CA MET A 94 -3.07 2.36 40.91
C MET A 94 -3.40 3.19 42.16
N LYS A 95 -2.46 3.32 43.12
CA LYS A 95 -2.62 4.09 44.36
C LYS A 95 -2.19 5.55 44.17
N LYS A 96 -1.04 5.76 43.53
CA LYS A 96 -0.46 7.10 43.26
C LYS A 96 -0.83 7.65 41.88
N ASN A 97 -1.41 6.83 41.03
CA ASN A 97 -1.75 7.15 39.65
C ASN A 97 -0.55 7.57 38.78
N THR A 98 0.66 7.19 39.18
CA THR A 98 1.91 7.47 38.45
C THR A 98 2.22 6.33 37.50
N THR A 99 2.80 6.64 36.33
CA THR A 99 3.15 5.63 35.33
C THR A 99 4.65 5.62 35.10
N ARG A 100 5.26 4.44 35.23
CA ARG A 100 6.63 4.19 34.78
C ARG A 100 6.58 3.59 33.37
N THR A 101 7.40 4.12 32.47
CA THR A 101 7.51 3.60 31.10
C THR A 101 8.91 3.06 30.87
N VAL A 102 9.00 1.84 30.33
CA VAL A 102 10.25 1.24 29.85
C VAL A 102 10.12 0.86 28.39
N THR A 103 11.23 0.83 27.68
CA THR A 103 11.27 0.46 26.25
C THR A 103 11.90 -0.92 26.10
N THR A 104 11.36 -1.75 25.21
CA THR A 104 11.91 -3.08 24.92
C THR A 104 13.20 -3.01 24.12
N ASP A 105 14.09 -3.98 24.34
CA ASP A 105 15.32 -4.15 23.57
C ASP A 105 15.10 -4.83 22.21
N VAL A 106 16.19 -5.15 21.50
CA VAL A 106 16.16 -5.82 20.18
C VAL A 106 15.55 -7.22 20.20
N GLN A 107 15.45 -7.85 21.38
CA GLN A 107 14.81 -9.15 21.59
C GLN A 107 13.37 -8.99 22.11
N GLY A 108 12.84 -7.77 22.14
CA GLY A 108 11.51 -7.47 22.66
C GLY A 108 11.42 -7.56 24.19
N LEU A 109 12.55 -7.69 24.90
CA LEU A 109 12.57 -7.89 26.35
C LEU A 109 12.44 -6.57 27.09
N TYR A 110 11.73 -6.59 28.22
CA TYR A 110 11.65 -5.47 29.15
C TYR A 110 11.75 -5.94 30.60
N SER A 111 12.20 -5.04 31.49
CA SER A 111 12.24 -5.29 32.93
C SER A 111 12.05 -3.99 33.72
N VAL A 112 11.15 -4.02 34.69
CA VAL A 112 10.87 -2.94 35.64
C VAL A 112 11.12 -3.47 37.05
N THR A 113 12.05 -2.85 37.78
CA THR A 113 12.44 -3.25 39.13
C THR A 113 12.06 -2.18 40.16
N GLY A 114 12.15 -2.51 41.44
CA GLY A 114 11.95 -1.55 42.52
C GLY A 114 10.51 -1.03 42.60
N LEU A 115 9.53 -1.90 42.38
CA LEU A 115 8.10 -1.56 42.49
C LEU A 115 7.62 -1.83 43.91
N PRO A 116 7.02 -0.84 44.60
CA PRO A 116 6.38 -1.04 45.90
C PRO A 116 5.42 -2.24 45.93
N PRO A 117 5.56 -3.16 46.89
CA PRO A 117 4.73 -4.36 46.92
C PRO A 117 3.33 -4.13 47.48
N ASP A 118 3.05 -2.97 48.09
CA ASP A 118 1.78 -2.58 48.74
C ASP A 118 0.76 -1.95 47.79
N VAL A 119 0.95 -2.12 46.47
CA VAL A 119 0.22 -1.42 45.42
C VAL A 119 -0.23 -2.40 44.32
N ASP A 120 -1.42 -2.16 43.78
CA ASP A 120 -1.88 -2.80 42.54
C ASP A 120 -1.29 -2.09 41.31
N TYR A 121 -0.79 -2.86 40.35
CA TYR A 121 -0.25 -2.33 39.10
C TYR A 121 -1.12 -2.70 37.91
N GLN A 122 -1.41 -1.73 37.06
CA GLN A 122 -1.91 -1.97 35.70
C GLN A 122 -0.75 -1.87 34.72
N VAL A 123 -0.57 -2.91 33.90
CA VAL A 123 0.52 -3.01 32.95
C VAL A 123 -0.03 -3.24 31.55
N HIS A 124 0.42 -2.44 30.60
CA HIS A 124 0.15 -2.66 29.17
C HIS A 124 1.36 -2.25 28.34
N ALA A 125 1.46 -2.80 27.14
CA ALA A 125 2.47 -2.43 26.17
C ALA A 125 1.83 -1.65 25.02
N GLU A 126 2.56 -0.70 24.45
CA GLU A 126 2.19 -0.02 23.22
C GLU A 126 3.34 -0.05 22.23
N TYR A 127 3.01 -0.27 20.96
CA TYR A 127 3.96 -0.19 19.87
C TYR A 127 3.26 0.36 18.63
N LYS A 128 3.84 1.42 18.04
CA LYS A 128 3.33 2.08 16.81
C LYS A 128 1.84 2.42 16.84
N GLY A 129 1.35 2.90 17.98
CA GLY A 129 -0.04 3.33 18.15
C GLY A 129 -1.03 2.21 18.50
N GLN A 130 -0.60 0.95 18.48
CA GLN A 130 -1.37 -0.18 18.99
C GLN A 130 -1.06 -0.41 20.47
N ALA A 131 -2.08 -0.81 21.24
CA ALA A 131 -1.96 -1.12 22.65
C ALA A 131 -2.33 -2.59 22.90
N SER A 132 -1.63 -3.25 23.80
CA SER A 132 -2.00 -4.56 24.29
C SER A 132 -3.22 -4.49 25.19
N GLU A 133 -3.74 -5.66 25.56
CA GLU A 133 -4.58 -5.79 26.75
C GLU A 133 -3.86 -5.25 28.00
N LYS A 134 -4.65 -4.81 28.97
CA LYS A 134 -4.17 -4.36 30.28
C LYS A 134 -4.17 -5.54 31.24
N LYS A 135 -3.00 -5.86 31.80
CA LYS A 135 -2.83 -6.88 32.83
C LYS A 135 -2.73 -6.24 34.19
N LEU A 136 -3.26 -6.92 35.21
CA LEU A 136 -3.24 -6.46 36.58
C LEU A 136 -2.30 -7.33 37.42
N ILE A 137 -1.42 -6.68 38.18
CA ILE A 137 -0.65 -7.32 39.25
C ILE A 137 -1.23 -6.83 40.56
N SER A 138 -1.91 -7.74 41.24
CA SER A 138 -2.49 -7.42 42.54
C SER A 138 -1.43 -7.36 43.64
N VAL A 139 -1.67 -6.48 44.62
CA VAL A 139 -0.98 -6.41 45.89
C VAL A 139 -0.93 -7.77 46.59
N PHE A 140 -2.00 -8.57 46.49
CA PHE A 140 -2.11 -9.91 47.11
C PHE A 140 -1.22 -10.97 46.45
N LEU A 141 -0.62 -10.69 45.28
CA LEU A 141 0.37 -11.58 44.68
C LEU A 141 1.65 -11.56 45.50
N THR A 142 1.99 -12.72 46.06
CA THR A 142 3.17 -12.92 46.93
C THR A 142 4.48 -13.05 46.17
N ARG A 143 4.42 -13.28 44.85
CA ARG A 143 5.60 -13.40 43.99
C ARG A 143 6.28 -12.05 43.80
N GLU A 144 7.58 -12.04 44.07
CA GLU A 144 8.45 -10.88 43.86
C GLU A 144 8.74 -10.69 42.38
N ASP A 145 8.93 -11.80 41.66
CA ASP A 145 9.22 -11.82 40.24
C ASP A 145 7.95 -12.15 39.42
N ASN A 146 7.57 -11.26 38.51
CA ASN A 146 6.34 -11.34 37.75
C ASN A 146 6.64 -11.30 36.25
N VAL A 147 6.43 -12.43 35.57
CA VAL A 147 6.56 -12.52 34.11
C VAL A 147 5.25 -12.13 33.44
N LEU A 148 5.26 -11.08 32.64
CA LEU A 148 4.12 -10.64 31.84
C LEU A 148 4.55 -10.52 30.37
N ASN A 149 4.06 -11.42 29.54
CA ASN A 149 4.29 -11.34 28.09
C ASN A 149 3.11 -10.61 27.43
N PHE A 150 3.39 -9.80 26.42
CA PHE A 150 2.39 -9.08 25.65
C PHE A 150 2.47 -9.47 24.19
N GLN A 151 1.31 -9.75 23.62
CA GLN A 151 1.14 -9.87 22.18
C GLN A 151 0.37 -8.65 21.70
N LEU A 152 0.86 -8.01 20.65
CA LEU A 152 0.14 -6.95 19.98
C LEU A 152 -0.13 -7.36 18.54
N ASP A 153 -1.31 -7.01 18.04
CA ASP A 153 -1.61 -7.09 16.62
C ASP A 153 -0.93 -5.94 15.89
N VAL A 154 0.39 -6.08 15.75
CA VAL A 154 1.22 -5.17 14.99
C VAL A 154 1.58 -5.95 13.74
N ALA A 155 0.82 -5.72 12.66
CA ALA A 155 1.25 -6.14 11.33
C ALA A 155 2.68 -5.61 11.13
N VAL A 156 3.65 -6.53 11.09
CA VAL A 156 5.11 -6.27 11.10
C VAL A 156 5.47 -4.99 10.36
N ILE A 157 6.06 -4.07 11.12
CA ILE A 157 6.82 -2.96 10.59
C ILE A 157 8.19 -3.06 11.28
N GLU A 158 9.15 -3.76 10.71
CA GLU A 158 10.60 -3.55 10.89
C GLU A 158 11.23 -3.96 9.54
N SER A 159 11.97 -3.15 8.79
CA SER A 159 12.75 -1.95 9.08
C SER A 159 12.75 -0.95 7.90
N ALA A 160 12.98 0.32 8.25
CA ALA A 160 13.27 1.48 7.40
C ALA A 160 12.13 2.08 6.53
N ALA A 161 11.53 3.17 7.03
CA ALA A 161 10.96 4.27 6.25
C ALA A 161 9.79 4.01 5.26
N ASP A 162 9.22 2.81 5.19
CA ASP A 162 8.28 2.47 4.11
C ASP A 162 7.16 1.50 4.53
N ALA A 163 6.36 1.86 5.54
CA ALA A 163 5.02 1.25 5.65
C ALA A 163 4.13 1.83 4.53
N PRO A 164 3.29 1.04 3.85
CA PRO A 164 2.40 1.56 2.82
C PRO A 164 1.61 2.73 3.36
N LYS A 165 1.78 3.91 2.76
CA LYS A 165 0.65 4.85 2.68
C LYS A 165 -0.51 3.99 2.18
N THR A 166 -1.63 3.94 2.91
CA THR A 166 -2.86 3.21 2.55
C THR A 166 -3.52 3.84 1.32
N GLY A 167 -2.77 3.90 0.23
CA GLY A 167 -3.04 4.55 -1.02
C GLY A 167 -2.30 3.81 -2.13
N PRO A 168 -2.49 4.24 -3.39
CA PRO A 168 -1.93 3.53 -4.53
C PRO A 168 -0.41 3.44 -4.46
N GLN A 169 0.12 2.22 -4.62
CA GLN A 169 1.54 1.99 -4.87
C GLN A 169 1.74 1.86 -6.37
N LEU A 170 2.34 2.88 -6.97
CA LEU A 170 2.44 3.02 -8.41
C LEU A 170 3.90 3.14 -8.80
N GLN A 171 4.36 2.25 -9.67
CA GLN A 171 5.70 2.29 -10.24
C GLN A 171 5.59 2.13 -11.76
N THR A 172 6.22 3.04 -12.50
CA THR A 172 6.31 2.94 -13.95
C THR A 172 7.40 1.94 -14.36
N PHE A 173 7.40 1.47 -15.60
CA PHE A 173 8.42 0.53 -16.06
C PHE A 173 9.85 1.13 -16.02
N ASP A 174 9.98 2.46 -16.15
CA ASP A 174 11.24 3.19 -16.03
C ASP A 174 11.60 3.50 -14.56
N HIS A 175 10.97 2.80 -13.62
CA HIS A 175 11.21 2.85 -12.17
C HIS A 175 10.94 4.21 -11.52
N VAL A 176 10.02 5.01 -12.08
CA VAL A 176 9.51 6.21 -11.40
C VAL A 176 8.51 5.78 -10.32
N GLN A 177 8.74 6.20 -9.08
CA GLN A 177 7.79 6.01 -7.99
C GLN A 177 6.74 7.11 -8.05
N LEU A 178 5.52 6.75 -8.46
CA LEU A 178 4.41 7.69 -8.53
C LEU A 178 3.64 7.71 -7.22
N GLN A 179 3.15 8.88 -6.87
CA GLN A 179 2.38 9.12 -5.66
C GLN A 179 0.97 9.54 -6.03
N ALA A 180 -0.03 8.87 -5.48
CA ALA A 180 -1.43 9.19 -5.69
C ALA A 180 -2.21 9.16 -4.39
N SER A 181 -3.36 9.83 -4.39
CA SER A 181 -4.45 9.59 -3.43
C SER A 181 -5.57 8.84 -4.13
N PHE A 182 -6.31 8.02 -3.37
CA PHE A 182 -7.51 7.35 -3.87
C PHE A 182 -8.58 7.35 -2.79
N ASP A 183 -9.78 7.77 -3.16
CA ASP A 183 -10.93 7.90 -2.26
C ASP A 183 -12.16 7.23 -2.89
N LEU A 184 -12.91 6.49 -2.07
CA LEU A 184 -14.20 5.90 -2.46
C LEU A 184 -15.35 6.80 -1.99
N PRO A 185 -16.42 6.94 -2.79
CA PRO A 185 -17.62 7.65 -2.37
C PRO A 185 -18.34 6.86 -1.27
N VAL A 186 -18.94 7.58 -0.32
CA VAL A 186 -19.72 6.97 0.77
C VAL A 186 -21.09 6.57 0.24
N GLY A 187 -21.51 5.33 0.49
CA GLY A 187 -22.86 4.85 0.18
C GLY A 187 -23.15 4.56 -1.30
N ALA A 188 -22.19 4.70 -2.21
CA ALA A 188 -22.39 4.35 -3.62
C ALA A 188 -22.40 2.82 -3.81
N PRO A 189 -23.42 2.26 -4.50
CA PRO A 189 -23.45 0.84 -4.82
C PRO A 189 -22.38 0.48 -5.86
N ALA A 190 -21.81 -0.72 -5.75
CA ALA A 190 -20.89 -1.26 -6.74
C ALA A 190 -21.65 -1.79 -7.98
N PRO A 191 -21.02 -1.81 -9.18
CA PRO A 191 -19.67 -1.31 -9.48
C PRO A 191 -19.61 0.22 -9.57
N ILE A 192 -18.61 0.82 -8.91
CA ILE A 192 -18.48 2.27 -8.76
C ILE A 192 -17.70 2.84 -9.97
N PRO A 193 -18.17 3.90 -10.63
CA PRO A 193 -17.40 4.61 -11.65
C PRO A 193 -16.14 5.26 -11.07
N ALA A 194 -15.04 5.26 -11.82
CA ALA A 194 -13.77 5.83 -11.38
C ALA A 194 -13.33 7.02 -12.25
N VAL A 195 -12.79 8.06 -11.60
CA VAL A 195 -12.12 9.19 -12.24
C VAL A 195 -10.65 9.22 -11.85
N LEU A 196 -9.77 9.30 -12.84
CA LEU A 196 -8.36 9.63 -12.69
C LEU A 196 -8.15 11.13 -12.98
N LEU A 197 -7.58 11.86 -12.02
CA LEU A 197 -7.30 13.29 -12.10
C LEU A 197 -5.81 13.54 -12.33
N LEU A 198 -5.47 14.27 -13.40
CA LEU A 198 -4.10 14.55 -13.85
C LEU A 198 -3.83 16.06 -13.87
N HIS A 199 -2.97 16.54 -12.97
CA HIS A 199 -2.67 17.98 -12.82
C HIS A 199 -1.83 18.55 -13.99
N GLY A 200 -1.73 19.88 -14.06
CA GLY A 200 -0.88 20.59 -15.00
C GLY A 200 0.58 20.67 -14.58
N PHE A 201 1.46 21.11 -15.47
CA PHE A 201 2.88 21.19 -15.13
C PHE A 201 3.16 22.24 -14.05
N GLY A 202 4.08 21.92 -13.14
CA GLY A 202 4.40 22.73 -11.97
C GLY A 202 3.39 22.62 -10.82
N GLU A 203 2.29 21.89 -11.01
CA GLU A 203 1.29 21.63 -9.98
C GLU A 203 1.53 20.27 -9.28
N ASP A 204 0.64 19.91 -8.36
CA ASP A 204 0.56 18.60 -7.71
C ASP A 204 -0.91 18.19 -7.49
N ARG A 205 -1.15 16.97 -7.02
CA ARG A 205 -2.50 16.41 -6.87
C ARG A 205 -3.43 17.22 -5.96
N SER A 206 -2.92 18.06 -5.06
CA SER A 206 -3.74 18.85 -4.12
C SER A 206 -4.57 19.94 -4.81
N VAL A 207 -4.25 20.30 -6.06
CA VAL A 207 -5.09 21.21 -6.87
C VAL A 207 -6.50 20.64 -7.08
N TRP A 208 -6.64 19.31 -7.02
CA TRP A 208 -7.89 18.61 -7.24
C TRP A 208 -8.79 18.54 -6.02
N ASP A 209 -8.31 18.80 -4.80
CA ASP A 209 -9.08 18.55 -3.58
C ASP A 209 -10.52 19.12 -3.58
N PRO A 210 -10.75 20.38 -4.04
CA PRO A 210 -12.11 20.93 -4.10
C PRO A 210 -13.00 20.20 -5.11
N PHE A 211 -12.46 19.79 -6.26
CA PHE A 211 -13.21 19.13 -7.32
C PHE A 211 -13.43 17.65 -7.01
N LYS A 212 -12.43 16.99 -6.42
CA LYS A 212 -12.51 15.62 -5.88
C LYS A 212 -13.68 15.45 -4.93
N LYS A 213 -13.90 16.41 -4.02
CA LYS A 213 -15.05 16.38 -3.11
C LYS A 213 -16.38 16.33 -3.87
N GLN A 214 -16.54 17.17 -4.90
CA GLN A 214 -17.77 17.21 -5.70
C GLN A 214 -18.03 15.90 -6.47
N LEU A 215 -16.95 15.24 -6.93
CA LEU A 215 -17.02 13.92 -7.59
C LEU A 215 -17.44 12.82 -6.60
N LEU A 216 -16.82 12.77 -5.42
CA LEU A 216 -17.14 11.80 -4.36
C LEU A 216 -18.60 11.93 -3.92
N GLU A 217 -19.09 13.15 -3.72
CA GLU A 217 -20.50 13.44 -3.36
C GLU A 217 -21.49 12.97 -4.44
N ARG A 218 -21.03 12.82 -5.69
CA ARG A 218 -21.83 12.33 -6.83
C ARG A 218 -21.63 10.84 -7.12
N GLY A 219 -20.97 10.11 -6.23
CA GLY A 219 -20.83 8.66 -6.33
C GLY A 219 -19.67 8.18 -7.21
N TRP A 220 -18.68 9.04 -7.47
CA TRP A 220 -17.47 8.66 -8.21
C TRP A 220 -16.34 8.27 -7.26
N ALA A 221 -15.66 7.17 -7.53
CA ALA A 221 -14.33 6.91 -6.97
C ALA A 221 -13.32 7.83 -7.65
N VAL A 222 -12.37 8.37 -6.88
CA VAL A 222 -11.44 9.38 -7.41
C VAL A 222 -10.01 9.03 -7.06
N MET A 223 -9.16 8.97 -8.08
CA MET A 223 -7.70 8.96 -7.92
C MET A 223 -7.14 10.31 -8.36
N SER A 224 -6.28 10.91 -7.53
CA SER A 224 -5.50 12.10 -7.93
C SER A 224 -4.01 11.76 -7.92
N LEU A 225 -3.38 11.87 -9.09
CA LEU A 225 -2.01 11.45 -9.33
C LEU A 225 -1.07 12.66 -9.32
N ASP A 226 0.08 12.54 -8.64
CA ASP A 226 1.24 13.40 -8.90
C ASP A 226 1.97 12.83 -10.12
N LEU A 227 2.04 13.58 -11.22
CA LEU A 227 2.82 13.21 -12.39
C LEU A 227 4.32 13.16 -12.06
N ARG A 228 5.09 12.39 -12.82
CA ARG A 228 6.54 12.27 -12.65
C ARG A 228 7.23 13.63 -12.51
N GLY A 229 8.16 13.72 -11.57
CA GLY A 229 8.92 14.94 -11.29
C GLY A 229 8.13 16.04 -10.57
N HIS A 230 6.85 15.82 -10.25
CA HIS A 230 5.96 16.77 -9.56
C HIS A 230 5.51 16.22 -8.19
N GLY A 231 4.96 17.11 -7.36
CA GLY A 231 4.47 16.78 -6.02
C GLY A 231 5.43 15.88 -5.24
N ALA A 232 4.95 14.70 -4.84
CA ALA A 232 5.72 13.67 -4.17
C ALA A 232 6.28 12.58 -5.11
N SER A 233 5.98 12.59 -6.41
CA SER A 233 6.52 11.69 -7.45
C SER A 233 7.93 12.12 -7.88
N LYS A 234 8.87 12.10 -6.93
CA LYS A 234 10.18 12.76 -7.03
C LYS A 234 11.36 11.81 -7.13
N THR A 235 11.14 10.52 -7.44
CA THR A 235 12.24 9.55 -7.57
C THR A 235 12.11 8.64 -8.78
N ARG A 236 13.25 8.38 -9.43
CA ARG A 236 13.43 7.37 -10.50
C ARG A 236 14.58 6.46 -10.07
N ASN A 237 14.32 5.17 -9.91
CA ASN A 237 15.30 4.21 -9.38
C ASN A 237 15.97 4.72 -8.08
N GLN A 238 15.15 5.23 -7.15
CA GLN A 238 15.58 5.83 -5.87
C GLN A 238 16.44 7.10 -5.98
N LEU A 239 16.75 7.58 -7.19
CA LEU A 239 17.46 8.84 -7.42
C LEU A 239 16.46 10.00 -7.55
N PRO A 240 16.83 11.22 -7.15
CA PRO A 240 15.99 12.40 -7.33
C PRO A 240 15.56 12.59 -8.78
N LEU A 241 14.28 12.91 -8.97
CA LEU A 241 13.66 13.20 -10.25
C LEU A 241 12.96 14.56 -10.15
N ALA A 242 13.29 15.47 -11.07
CA ALA A 242 12.62 16.75 -11.23
C ALA A 242 11.99 16.80 -12.63
N ALA A 243 10.83 17.42 -12.74
CA ALA A 243 10.15 17.56 -14.01
C ALA A 243 10.94 18.45 -14.98
N ASP A 244 11.04 18.02 -16.24
CA ASP A 244 11.63 18.80 -17.32
C ASP A 244 10.55 19.24 -18.31
N ALA A 245 10.64 20.49 -18.78
CA ALA A 245 9.73 21.01 -19.79
C ALA A 245 9.86 20.28 -21.13
N GLN A 246 11.05 19.74 -21.45
CA GLN A 246 11.30 18.96 -22.67
C GLN A 246 10.48 17.67 -22.73
N TRP A 247 10.00 17.17 -21.59
CA TRP A 247 9.18 15.96 -21.52
C TRP A 247 7.79 16.13 -22.13
N ARG A 248 7.31 17.37 -22.31
CA ARG A 248 6.01 17.68 -22.95
C ARG A 248 5.93 17.23 -24.41
N THR A 249 7.07 16.97 -25.04
CA THR A 249 7.15 16.50 -26.42
C THR A 249 7.81 15.13 -26.52
N SER A 250 7.89 14.39 -25.41
CA SER A 250 8.50 13.07 -25.34
C SER A 250 7.46 11.96 -25.13
N PRO A 251 7.42 10.91 -25.96
CA PRO A 251 6.56 9.76 -25.74
C PRO A 251 7.08 8.81 -24.63
N HIS A 252 8.30 9.06 -24.12
CA HIS A 252 8.99 8.21 -23.15
C HIS A 252 9.02 8.81 -21.75
N GLU A 253 8.20 9.83 -21.49
CA GLU A 253 8.16 10.51 -20.20
C GLU A 253 6.75 10.49 -19.60
N PHE A 254 6.04 11.63 -19.55
CA PHE A 254 4.71 11.71 -18.93
C PHE A 254 3.72 10.60 -19.35
N PRO A 255 3.67 10.14 -20.62
CA PRO A 255 2.75 9.08 -21.03
C PRO A 255 2.90 7.77 -20.26
N LEU A 256 4.08 7.49 -19.71
CA LEU A 256 4.36 6.25 -19.00
C LEU A 256 3.70 6.21 -17.61
N ASP A 257 3.19 7.35 -17.12
CA ASP A 257 2.51 7.43 -15.82
C ASP A 257 1.07 6.90 -15.86
N LEU A 258 0.50 6.75 -17.08
CA LEU A 258 -0.88 6.30 -17.28
C LEU A 258 -1.06 4.81 -16.97
N ASP A 259 -0.16 3.96 -17.45
CA ASP A 259 -0.23 2.50 -17.33
C ASP A 259 -0.41 2.04 -15.86
N PRO A 260 0.50 2.36 -14.92
CA PRO A 260 0.35 1.88 -13.54
C PRO A 260 -0.88 2.45 -12.83
N ALA A 261 -1.27 3.69 -13.12
CA ALA A 261 -2.46 4.31 -12.52
C ALA A 261 -3.75 3.61 -12.98
N LEU A 262 -3.88 3.33 -14.27
CA LEU A 262 -5.03 2.63 -14.85
C LEU A 262 -5.09 1.17 -14.39
N ASP A 263 -3.95 0.46 -14.37
CA ASP A 263 -3.88 -0.91 -13.90
C ASP A 263 -4.26 -1.03 -12.43
N TRP A 264 -3.80 -0.10 -11.59
CA TRP A 264 -4.21 -0.07 -10.18
C TRP A 264 -5.72 0.15 -10.03
N LEU A 265 -6.31 1.08 -10.80
CA LEU A 265 -7.77 1.31 -10.77
C LEU A 265 -8.56 0.08 -11.21
N LYS A 266 -8.13 -0.59 -12.29
CA LYS A 266 -8.74 -1.83 -12.79
C LYS A 266 -8.71 -2.98 -11.78
N ALA A 267 -7.65 -3.05 -10.98
CA ALA A 267 -7.50 -4.08 -9.97
C ALA A 267 -8.43 -3.90 -8.76
N GLN A 268 -9.11 -2.76 -8.62
CA GLN A 268 -9.97 -2.51 -7.46
C GLN A 268 -11.31 -3.25 -7.59
N PRO A 269 -11.67 -4.14 -6.65
CA PRO A 269 -12.82 -5.05 -6.79
C PRO A 269 -14.18 -4.34 -6.77
N ARG A 270 -14.25 -3.10 -6.27
CA ARG A 270 -15.48 -2.31 -6.21
C ARG A 270 -15.69 -1.40 -7.42
N LEU A 271 -14.68 -1.21 -8.27
CA LEU A 271 -14.74 -0.27 -9.38
C LEU A 271 -15.24 -0.95 -10.67
N ASP A 272 -15.90 -0.18 -11.53
CA ASP A 272 -16.09 -0.58 -12.93
C ASP A 272 -14.79 -0.34 -13.71
N GLY A 273 -13.89 -1.31 -13.67
CA GLY A 273 -12.58 -1.23 -14.35
C GLY A 273 -12.65 -1.11 -15.88
N ARG A 274 -13.83 -1.18 -16.49
CA ARG A 274 -14.02 -1.03 -17.95
C ARG A 274 -14.55 0.36 -18.33
N LYS A 275 -14.77 1.24 -17.36
CA LYS A 275 -15.33 2.57 -17.59
C LYS A 275 -14.61 3.65 -16.77
N ILE A 276 -13.30 3.74 -16.93
CA ILE A 276 -12.53 4.78 -16.26
C ILE A 276 -12.69 6.09 -17.04
N VAL A 277 -12.87 7.19 -16.31
CA VAL A 277 -12.83 8.55 -16.85
C VAL A 277 -11.51 9.20 -16.49
N ILE A 278 -10.91 9.95 -17.41
CA ILE A 278 -9.73 10.77 -17.11
C ILE A 278 -10.08 12.24 -17.27
N ILE A 279 -9.75 13.04 -16.26
CA ILE A 279 -9.89 14.50 -16.29
C ILE A 279 -8.49 15.09 -16.09
N GLY A 280 -8.08 15.92 -17.03
CA GLY A 280 -6.74 16.50 -17.05
C GLY A 280 -6.74 18.01 -17.28
N TYR A 281 -5.71 18.67 -16.77
CA TYR A 281 -5.42 20.07 -17.02
C TYR A 281 -4.01 20.23 -17.62
N ASP A 282 -3.83 21.08 -18.64
CA ASP A 282 -2.54 21.39 -19.27
C ASP A 282 -1.83 20.10 -19.76
N VAL A 283 -0.62 19.77 -19.28
CA VAL A 283 0.04 18.49 -19.61
C VAL A 283 -0.85 17.28 -19.26
N GLY A 284 -1.59 17.31 -18.16
CA GLY A 284 -2.53 16.26 -17.79
C GLY A 284 -3.71 16.14 -18.77
N ALA A 285 -4.12 17.24 -19.41
CA ALA A 285 -5.16 17.24 -20.43
C ALA A 285 -4.69 16.53 -21.71
N ASN A 286 -3.44 16.74 -22.10
CA ASN A 286 -2.82 16.03 -23.22
C ASN A 286 -2.74 14.52 -22.95
N LEU A 287 -2.35 14.13 -21.73
CA LEU A 287 -2.34 12.73 -21.30
C LEU A 287 -3.74 12.10 -21.33
N ALA A 288 -4.77 12.84 -20.89
CA ALA A 288 -6.15 12.40 -20.97
C ALA A 288 -6.57 12.14 -22.43
N LEU A 289 -6.24 13.06 -23.34
CA LEU A 289 -6.49 12.87 -24.76
C LEU A 289 -5.81 11.60 -25.28
N ILE A 290 -4.50 11.44 -25.09
CA ILE A 290 -3.73 10.24 -25.51
C ILE A 290 -4.30 8.96 -24.90
N ALA A 291 -4.83 9.02 -23.68
CA ALA A 291 -5.34 7.85 -23.03
C ALA A 291 -6.65 7.33 -23.67
N SER A 292 -7.50 8.23 -24.16
CA SER A 292 -8.89 7.97 -24.63
C SER A 292 -9.08 7.08 -25.87
N GLY A 293 -8.06 6.34 -26.25
CA GLY A 293 -7.97 5.58 -27.51
C GLY A 293 -6.69 4.73 -27.63
N ARG A 294 -5.72 4.89 -26.71
CA ARG A 294 -4.67 3.92 -26.42
C ARG A 294 -5.19 2.89 -25.42
N PHE A 295 -6.03 3.30 -24.48
CA PHE A 295 -6.56 2.46 -23.41
C PHE A 295 -8.05 2.19 -23.61
N PRO A 296 -8.45 0.97 -24.00
CA PRO A 296 -9.86 0.60 -24.17
C PRO A 296 -10.73 0.75 -22.91
N GLU A 297 -10.11 0.69 -21.72
CA GLU A 297 -10.77 0.90 -20.42
C GLU A 297 -11.16 2.37 -20.16
N VAL A 298 -10.56 3.32 -20.88
CA VAL A 298 -10.87 4.74 -20.77
C VAL A 298 -12.10 5.02 -21.61
N ARG A 299 -13.22 5.30 -20.93
CA ARG A 299 -14.53 5.47 -21.56
C ARG A 299 -14.71 6.84 -22.18
N THR A 300 -14.31 7.88 -21.47
CA THR A 300 -14.42 9.27 -21.90
C THR A 300 -13.40 10.11 -21.15
N VAL A 301 -13.07 11.27 -21.70
CA VAL A 301 -12.13 12.20 -21.07
C VAL A 301 -12.63 13.63 -21.05
N VAL A 302 -12.08 14.40 -20.12
CA VAL A 302 -12.19 15.85 -20.07
C VAL A 302 -10.80 16.46 -20.09
N ALA A 303 -10.52 17.25 -21.12
CA ALA A 303 -9.23 17.87 -21.35
C ALA A 303 -9.38 19.39 -21.25
N VAL A 304 -8.89 19.98 -20.16
CA VAL A 304 -8.93 21.44 -19.94
C VAL A 304 -7.58 22.05 -20.26
N LYS A 305 -7.57 23.06 -21.14
CA LYS A 305 -6.36 23.71 -21.66
C LYS A 305 -5.36 22.73 -22.29
N PRO A 306 -5.78 21.81 -23.20
CA PRO A 306 -4.83 20.95 -23.90
C PRO A 306 -4.05 21.70 -24.99
N SER A 307 -2.95 21.09 -25.43
CA SER A 307 -2.23 21.40 -26.67
C SER A 307 -2.25 20.19 -27.59
N LEU A 308 -2.78 20.34 -28.80
CA LEU A 308 -2.84 19.25 -29.77
C LEU A 308 -1.44 18.80 -30.19
N SER A 309 -0.52 19.74 -30.43
CA SER A 309 0.85 19.42 -30.85
C SER A 309 1.62 18.62 -29.79
N GLU A 310 1.48 18.99 -28.52
CA GLU A 310 2.11 18.24 -27.42
C GLU A 310 1.47 16.85 -27.27
N SER A 311 0.14 16.78 -27.40
CA SER A 311 -0.60 15.50 -27.36
C SER A 311 -0.10 14.54 -28.44
N LEU A 312 0.05 15.01 -29.69
CA LEU A 312 0.56 14.21 -30.81
C LEU A 312 2.03 13.81 -30.62
N ALA A 313 2.86 14.71 -30.11
CA ALA A 313 4.27 14.40 -29.83
C ALA A 313 4.42 13.31 -28.75
N MET A 314 3.63 13.41 -27.67
CA MET A 314 3.61 12.43 -26.59
C MET A 314 2.94 11.10 -26.98
N ALA A 315 2.06 11.08 -27.99
CA ALA A 315 1.46 9.85 -28.49
C ALA A 315 2.49 8.91 -29.16
N GLY A 316 3.64 9.43 -29.61
CA GLY A 316 4.71 8.63 -30.19
C GLY A 316 4.27 7.96 -31.50
N SER A 317 4.29 6.62 -31.56
CA SER A 317 3.79 5.85 -32.70
C SER A 317 2.26 5.79 -32.79
N ALA A 318 1.55 6.21 -31.74
CA ALA A 318 0.08 6.28 -31.72
C ALA A 318 -0.43 7.62 -32.25
N GLN A 319 0.21 8.22 -33.24
CA GLN A 319 -0.23 9.51 -33.81
C GLN A 319 -1.58 9.43 -34.55
N ASP A 320 -1.94 8.24 -35.04
CA ASP A 320 -3.25 7.97 -35.66
C ASP A 320 -4.37 7.79 -34.64
N PHE A 321 -4.08 8.03 -33.37
CA PHE A 321 -5.03 8.00 -32.30
C PHE A 321 -6.19 8.97 -32.56
N GLN A 322 -7.41 8.50 -32.35
CA GLN A 322 -8.59 9.36 -32.32
C GLN A 322 -9.29 9.27 -30.95
N PRO A 323 -9.54 10.40 -30.28
CA PRO A 323 -10.31 10.41 -29.05
C PRO A 323 -11.68 9.80 -29.29
N ARG A 324 -12.02 8.72 -28.58
CA ARG A 324 -13.31 8.04 -28.77
C ARG A 324 -14.49 8.82 -28.19
N SER A 325 -14.23 9.62 -27.15
CA SER A 325 -15.20 10.47 -26.46
C SER A 325 -14.43 11.48 -25.63
N ALA A 326 -14.50 12.77 -25.99
CA ALA A 326 -13.76 13.83 -25.30
C ALA A 326 -14.54 15.13 -25.19
N LEU A 327 -14.59 15.70 -23.98
CA LEU A 327 -14.89 17.11 -23.76
C LEU A 327 -13.57 17.89 -23.70
N ILE A 328 -13.41 18.84 -24.61
CA ILE A 328 -12.25 19.72 -24.69
C ILE A 328 -12.69 21.11 -24.24
N VAL A 329 -12.02 21.66 -23.24
CA VAL A 329 -12.26 23.02 -22.76
C VAL A 329 -11.01 23.84 -23.02
N ALA A 330 -11.04 24.72 -24.02
CA ALA A 330 -9.88 25.49 -24.45
C ALA A 330 -10.26 26.95 -24.70
N SER A 331 -9.43 27.88 -24.23
CA SER A 331 -9.61 29.32 -24.46
C SER A 331 -8.72 29.89 -25.57
N ASP A 332 -7.70 29.15 -25.98
CA ASP A 332 -6.81 29.54 -27.08
C ASP A 332 -7.48 29.26 -28.43
N SER A 333 -7.68 30.31 -29.24
CA SER A 333 -8.42 30.20 -30.50
C SER A 333 -7.71 29.31 -31.53
N ALA A 334 -6.38 29.28 -31.55
CA ALA A 334 -5.63 28.43 -32.47
C ALA A 334 -5.77 26.95 -32.08
N GLU A 335 -5.69 26.63 -30.78
CA GLU A 335 -5.94 25.26 -30.30
C GLU A 335 -7.38 24.82 -30.53
N VAL A 336 -8.35 25.70 -30.30
CA VAL A 336 -9.77 25.41 -30.56
C VAL A 336 -10.01 25.02 -32.02
N GLU A 337 -9.46 25.79 -32.96
CA GLU A 337 -9.64 25.49 -34.39
C GLU A 337 -8.94 24.19 -34.79
N LYS A 338 -7.76 23.89 -34.23
CA LYS A 338 -7.09 22.60 -34.43
C LYS A 338 -7.95 21.42 -33.95
N PHE A 339 -8.54 21.50 -32.76
CA PHE A 339 -9.37 20.41 -32.23
C PHE A 339 -10.70 20.27 -32.96
N LYS A 340 -11.32 21.38 -33.40
CA LYS A 340 -12.50 21.32 -34.28
C LYS A 340 -12.18 20.67 -35.62
N ALA A 341 -11.00 20.94 -36.18
CA ALA A 341 -10.57 20.36 -37.46
C ALA A 341 -10.32 18.85 -37.37
N GLN A 342 -9.94 18.33 -36.19
CA GLN A 342 -9.86 16.89 -35.94
C GLN A 342 -11.23 16.24 -35.60
N GLY A 343 -12.28 17.04 -35.42
CA GLY A 343 -13.52 16.64 -34.76
C GLY A 343 -14.39 15.64 -35.54
N GLY A 344 -15.00 14.72 -34.79
CA GLY A 344 -16.16 13.90 -35.18
C GLY A 344 -17.28 14.02 -34.13
N LYS A 345 -18.41 13.33 -34.30
CA LYS A 345 -19.60 13.45 -33.41
C LYS A 345 -19.33 13.19 -31.92
N ALA A 346 -18.20 12.59 -31.55
CA ALA A 346 -17.87 12.21 -30.18
C ALA A 346 -16.89 13.17 -29.47
N ILE A 347 -16.48 14.27 -30.13
CA ILE A 347 -15.62 15.29 -29.54
C ILE A 347 -16.42 16.59 -29.41
N GLU A 348 -16.52 17.11 -28.19
CA GLU A 348 -17.17 18.38 -27.90
C GLU A 348 -16.13 19.41 -27.48
N VAL A 349 -16.13 20.58 -28.12
CA VAL A 349 -15.20 21.68 -27.80
C VAL A 349 -15.98 22.84 -27.19
N ARG A 350 -15.58 23.27 -25.98
CA ARG A 350 -16.12 24.42 -25.25
C ARG A 350 -15.04 25.47 -25.04
N THR A 351 -15.42 26.74 -25.11
CA THR A 351 -14.48 27.86 -25.14
C THR A 351 -14.82 28.95 -24.11
N PRO A 352 -14.69 28.67 -22.80
CA PRO A 352 -14.87 29.68 -21.78
C PRO A 352 -13.64 30.59 -21.67
N ALA A 353 -13.78 31.69 -20.94
CA ALA A 353 -12.61 32.32 -20.32
C ALA A 353 -12.13 31.41 -19.18
N LEU A 354 -10.87 30.94 -19.26
CA LEU A 354 -10.30 30.06 -18.24
C LEU A 354 -9.45 30.85 -17.23
N PRO A 355 -9.68 30.66 -15.92
CA PRO A 355 -8.72 31.07 -14.90
C PRO A 355 -7.35 30.39 -15.10
N VAL A 356 -6.30 30.98 -14.52
CA VAL A 356 -4.97 30.35 -14.50
C VAL A 356 -4.92 29.27 -13.43
N GLY A 357 -4.59 28.04 -13.83
CA GLY A 357 -4.35 26.90 -12.93
C GLY A 357 -5.52 25.93 -12.88
N ALA A 358 -5.23 24.66 -12.58
CA ALA A 358 -6.24 23.60 -12.51
C ALA A 358 -7.27 23.90 -11.41
N ARG A 359 -6.79 24.26 -10.21
CA ARG A 359 -7.67 24.49 -9.04
C ARG A 359 -8.76 25.51 -9.34
N GLN A 360 -8.38 26.64 -9.93
CA GLN A 360 -9.29 27.74 -10.26
C GLN A 360 -10.19 27.37 -11.44
N SER A 361 -9.65 26.73 -12.48
CA SER A 361 -10.43 26.30 -13.64
C SER A 361 -11.57 25.35 -13.28
N PHE A 362 -11.34 24.42 -12.35
CA PHE A 362 -12.37 23.47 -11.91
C PHE A 362 -13.23 23.97 -10.74
N GLN A 363 -12.93 25.15 -10.21
CA GLN A 363 -13.82 25.89 -9.30
C GLN A 363 -14.76 26.85 -10.06
N ASP A 364 -14.45 27.16 -11.31
CA ASP A 364 -15.36 27.89 -12.17
C ASP A 364 -16.67 27.10 -12.35
N LYS A 365 -17.79 27.75 -12.08
CA LYS A 365 -19.11 27.10 -12.06
C LYS A 365 -19.50 26.59 -13.44
N GLN A 366 -19.14 27.31 -14.50
CA GLN A 366 -19.51 26.95 -15.86
C GLN A 366 -18.68 25.74 -16.32
N VAL A 367 -17.36 25.74 -16.05
CA VAL A 367 -16.49 24.60 -16.36
C VAL A 367 -16.95 23.35 -15.58
N ALA A 368 -17.20 23.47 -14.28
CA ALA A 368 -17.66 22.35 -13.45
C ALA A 368 -19.00 21.79 -13.94
N GLU A 369 -19.96 22.65 -14.31
CA GLU A 369 -21.25 22.23 -14.84
C GLU A 369 -21.09 21.46 -16.16
N TRP A 370 -20.29 21.94 -17.11
CA TRP A 370 -20.04 21.22 -18.35
C TRP A 370 -19.38 19.87 -18.12
N VAL A 371 -18.41 19.81 -17.20
CA VAL A 371 -17.79 18.54 -16.81
C VAL A 371 -18.86 17.57 -16.32
N PHE A 372 -19.70 17.95 -15.35
CA PHE A 372 -20.72 17.05 -14.82
C PHE A 372 -21.81 16.67 -15.83
N GLN A 373 -22.22 17.59 -16.70
CA GLN A 373 -23.13 17.29 -17.81
C GLN A 373 -22.52 16.26 -18.76
N TRP A 374 -21.25 16.42 -19.10
CA TRP A 374 -20.52 15.47 -19.93
C TRP A 374 -20.38 14.10 -19.27
N LEU A 375 -19.99 14.05 -17.99
CA LEU A 375 -19.90 12.81 -17.22
C LEU A 375 -21.24 12.07 -17.17
N LYS A 376 -22.35 12.79 -16.99
CA LYS A 376 -23.70 12.23 -16.98
C LYS A 376 -24.17 11.74 -18.35
N ALA A 377 -23.74 12.38 -19.44
CA ALA A 377 -24.08 11.95 -20.79
C ALA A 377 -23.26 10.72 -21.21
N ALA A 378 -22.01 10.66 -20.76
CA ALA A 378 -21.08 9.60 -21.10
C ALA A 378 -21.24 8.37 -20.21
N TYR A 379 -21.67 8.49 -18.96
CA TYR A 379 -21.76 7.41 -17.98
C TYR A 379 -23.19 7.17 -17.53
#